data_AF-A0A067TCK4-F1
#
_entry.id   AF-A0A067TCK4-F1
#
_cell.length_a   1.000
_cell.length_b   1.000
_cell.length_c   1.000
_cell.angle_alpha   90.00
_cell.angle_beta   90.00
_cell.angle_gamma   90.00
#
_symmetry.space_group_name_H-M   'P 1'
#
loop_
_entity.id
_entity.type
_entity.pdbx_description
1 polymer ?
#
loop_
_entity_poly.entity_id
_entity_poly.type
_entity_poly.pdbx_seq_one_letter_code
_entity_poly.pdbx_strand_id
1 'polypeptide(L)'
;MRPDAVTGELELPDFAQYLNANRNDPEIQRMMHFMSQASDKHEQEKATLSSFDFSKLPLHKSTVWFIDLESSGFTTEPGMLVPAMEAGTSRKGGIRKTFNLTCRVRIGPGNRMDSNDLRMLEDQVGQPDSKTVEKFIRCGLAKPFPPLEPYIPNLLLISAKLKQHERALRPFLDSIPEPFEWHMVSPSVEEAGVEDKYFTSLKRFRQYLDLAVEKKNAGNKAFVLNNQARALNAYEGAIEYVQQAVNKMDKGDDAREREAETLLAVCYANCSAARLLDGKKRNPEKALEDAKTSVEKDPYYGKGYIRLSRAYEVLGDYPSAEESLAKALRIPQLEDNADVVDSLIELQTAGKGFPKAYNRFKEWSNKIVEDTAGSESAMRMRDVGGLWRKRYDEHRRQYGRLKLA
;
A
#
# COMPACT_ATOMS: atom_id res chain seq x y z
N MET A 1 -8.43 -19.96 -0.26
CA MET A 1 -7.50 -18.90 -0.68
C MET A 1 -7.59 -18.75 -2.19
N ARG A 2 -7.45 -17.55 -2.75
CA ARG A 2 -7.47 -17.32 -4.20
C ARG A 2 -6.03 -17.05 -4.66
N PRO A 3 -5.53 -17.70 -5.71
CA PRO A 3 -4.24 -17.34 -6.28
C PRO A 3 -4.24 -15.89 -6.75
N ASP A 4 -3.09 -15.26 -6.65
CA ASP A 4 -2.86 -13.92 -7.17
C ASP A 4 -3.14 -13.87 -8.68
N ALA A 5 -3.80 -12.81 -9.13
CA ALA A 5 -4.28 -12.72 -10.50
C ALA A 5 -3.16 -12.50 -11.54
N VAL A 6 -1.97 -12.07 -11.11
CA VAL A 6 -0.83 -11.77 -11.96
C VAL A 6 0.20 -12.89 -11.93
N THR A 7 0.51 -13.42 -10.74
CA THR A 7 1.52 -14.48 -10.56
C THR A 7 0.92 -15.89 -10.64
N GLY A 8 -0.37 -16.04 -10.33
CA GLY A 8 -1.01 -17.35 -10.19
C GLY A 8 -0.60 -18.11 -8.92
N GLU A 9 0.14 -17.47 -8.03
CA GLU A 9 0.65 -18.07 -6.79
C GLU A 9 -0.20 -17.69 -5.58
N LEU A 10 -0.14 -18.50 -4.52
CA LEU A 10 -0.65 -18.10 -3.21
C LEU A 10 0.42 -17.31 -2.47
N GLU A 11 0.11 -16.08 -2.08
CA GLU A 11 1.09 -15.25 -1.40
C GLU A 11 0.99 -15.38 0.13
N LEU A 12 2.11 -15.10 0.81
CA LEU A 12 2.17 -15.15 2.27
C LEU A 12 1.13 -14.25 2.97
N PRO A 13 0.81 -13.03 2.48
CA PRO A 13 -0.27 -12.22 3.05
C PRO A 13 -1.65 -12.88 2.95
N ASP A 14 -1.95 -13.59 1.85
CA ASP A 14 -3.22 -14.32 1.69
C ASP A 14 -3.31 -15.45 2.70
N PHE A 15 -2.20 -16.15 2.94
CA PHE A 15 -2.10 -17.16 3.97
C PHE A 15 -2.31 -16.56 5.36
N ALA A 16 -1.64 -15.46 5.69
CA ALA A 16 -1.78 -14.78 6.97
C ALA A 16 -3.22 -14.28 7.21
N GLN A 17 -3.86 -13.69 6.20
CA GLN A 17 -5.25 -13.27 6.26
C GLN A 17 -6.19 -14.46 6.47
N TYR A 18 -5.95 -15.57 5.77
CA TYR A 18 -6.71 -16.81 5.92
C TYR A 18 -6.55 -17.38 7.33
N LEU A 19 -5.34 -17.46 7.86
CA LEU A 19 -5.07 -17.89 9.23
C LEU A 19 -5.82 -17.04 10.26
N ASN A 20 -5.80 -15.72 10.07
CA ASN A 20 -6.45 -14.80 11.01
C ASN A 20 -7.98 -14.89 10.94
N ALA A 21 -8.56 -14.98 9.73
CA ALA A 21 -9.99 -15.13 9.55
C ALA A 21 -10.53 -16.46 10.12
N ASN A 22 -9.69 -17.49 10.18
CA ASN A 22 -10.04 -18.83 10.65
C ASN A 22 -9.34 -19.17 11.98
N ARG A 23 -8.98 -18.17 12.80
CA ARG A 23 -8.23 -18.38 14.05
C ARG A 23 -8.93 -19.27 15.08
N ASN A 24 -10.25 -19.37 15.01
CA ASN A 24 -11.06 -20.21 15.90
C ASN A 24 -11.26 -21.64 15.36
N ASP A 25 -10.76 -21.95 14.16
CA ASP A 25 -10.82 -23.28 13.60
C ASP A 25 -9.84 -24.23 14.35
N PRO A 26 -10.30 -25.38 14.87
CA PRO A 26 -9.45 -26.33 15.59
C PRO A 26 -8.23 -26.83 14.80
N GLU A 27 -8.34 -26.96 13.48
CA GLU A 27 -7.22 -27.36 12.63
C GLU A 27 -6.16 -26.27 12.51
N ILE A 28 -6.59 -25.01 12.35
CA ILE A 28 -5.70 -23.86 12.31
C ILE A 28 -4.98 -23.68 13.65
N GLN A 29 -5.69 -23.85 14.77
CA GLN A 29 -5.10 -23.81 16.11
C GLN A 29 -4.05 -24.91 16.31
N ARG A 30 -4.35 -26.14 15.88
CA ARG A 30 -3.37 -27.25 15.91
C ARG A 30 -2.14 -26.92 15.07
N MET A 31 -2.33 -26.44 13.84
CA MET A 31 -1.23 -26.05 12.96
C MET A 31 -0.37 -24.94 13.58
N MET A 32 -0.98 -23.87 14.10
CA MET A 32 -0.24 -22.78 14.77
C MET A 32 0.55 -23.29 15.99
N HIS A 33 -0.04 -24.19 16.77
CA HIS A 33 0.64 -24.82 17.90
C HIS A 33 1.85 -25.64 17.45
N PHE A 34 1.70 -26.46 16.40
CA PHE A 34 2.81 -27.23 15.82
C PHE A 34 3.91 -26.32 15.24
N MET A 35 3.54 -25.24 14.56
CA MET A 35 4.51 -24.27 14.04
C MET A 35 5.30 -23.59 15.17
N SER A 36 4.62 -23.20 16.26
CA SER A 36 5.28 -22.63 17.45
C SER A 36 6.24 -23.63 18.08
N GLN A 37 5.81 -24.87 18.32
CA GLN A 37 6.66 -25.92 18.89
C GLN A 37 7.84 -26.26 17.98
N ALA A 38 7.63 -26.29 16.66
CA ALA A 38 8.69 -26.52 15.68
C ALA A 38 9.70 -25.37 15.69
N SER A 39 9.24 -24.13 15.83
CA SER A 39 10.11 -22.95 15.96
C SER A 39 10.95 -23.01 17.24
N ASP A 40 10.33 -23.30 18.39
CA ASP A 40 11.03 -23.40 19.68
C ASP A 40 12.06 -24.54 19.67
N LYS A 41 11.67 -25.69 19.12
CA LYS A 41 12.57 -26.83 18.93
C LYS A 41 13.73 -26.47 18.00
N HIS A 42 13.45 -25.77 16.91
CA HIS A 42 14.48 -25.33 15.96
C HIS A 42 15.50 -24.39 16.62
N GLU A 43 15.04 -23.44 17.45
CA GLU A 43 15.93 -22.55 18.22
C GLU A 43 16.78 -23.32 19.24
N GLN A 44 16.20 -24.31 19.94
CA GLN A 44 16.96 -25.19 20.84
C GLN A 44 18.03 -25.98 20.08
N GLU A 45 17.71 -26.51 18.90
CA GLU A 45 18.65 -27.28 18.09
C GLU A 45 19.80 -26.41 17.56
N LYS A 46 19.56 -25.13 17.23
CA LYS A 46 20.62 -24.18 16.84
C LYS A 46 21.68 -24.01 17.93
N ALA A 47 21.34 -24.14 19.21
CA ALA A 47 22.31 -24.03 20.30
C ALA A 47 23.35 -25.16 20.32
N THR A 48 23.08 -26.29 19.66
CA THR A 48 23.91 -27.50 19.68
C THR A 48 24.89 -27.66 18.51
N LEU A 49 25.01 -26.63 17.66
CA LEU A 49 25.77 -26.70 16.39
C LEU A 49 27.29 -26.88 16.53
N SER A 50 27.88 -26.59 17.69
CA SER A 50 29.34 -26.58 17.87
C SER A 50 30.01 -27.95 17.70
N SER A 51 29.26 -29.05 17.86
CA SER A 51 29.76 -30.42 17.71
C SER A 51 29.28 -31.11 16.42
N PHE A 52 28.58 -30.40 15.53
CA PHE A 52 28.00 -31.00 14.33
C PHE A 52 29.09 -31.30 13.29
N ASP A 53 29.10 -32.54 12.80
CA ASP A 53 30.05 -33.02 11.79
C ASP A 53 29.47 -32.79 10.38
N PHE A 54 29.84 -31.66 9.78
CA PHE A 54 29.36 -31.25 8.45
C PHE A 54 29.81 -32.19 7.35
N SER A 55 30.88 -32.97 7.54
CA SER A 55 31.35 -33.94 6.53
C SER A 55 30.37 -35.09 6.28
N LYS A 56 29.41 -35.30 7.19
CA LYS A 56 28.37 -36.34 7.09
C LYS A 56 27.11 -35.86 6.37
N LEU A 57 26.99 -34.58 6.06
CA LEU A 57 25.82 -34.08 5.35
C LEU A 57 25.83 -34.57 3.90
N PRO A 58 24.67 -34.95 3.35
CA PRO A 58 24.59 -35.30 1.94
C PRO A 58 24.91 -34.05 1.10
N LEU A 59 25.70 -34.23 0.04
CA LEU A 59 25.92 -33.18 -0.95
C LEU A 59 24.84 -33.29 -2.03
N HIS A 60 24.12 -32.19 -2.25
CA HIS A 60 23.07 -32.13 -3.25
C HIS A 60 23.60 -31.50 -4.54
N LYS A 61 23.64 -32.29 -5.61
CA LYS A 61 24.04 -31.79 -6.93
C LYS A 61 22.98 -30.83 -7.46
N SER A 62 23.42 -29.91 -8.32
CA SER A 62 22.54 -28.94 -8.99
C SER A 62 21.77 -28.01 -8.06
N THR A 63 22.29 -27.75 -6.86
CA THR A 63 21.75 -26.75 -5.94
C THR A 63 22.69 -25.57 -5.80
N VAL A 64 22.14 -24.36 -5.90
CA VAL A 64 22.86 -23.12 -5.65
C VAL A 64 22.22 -22.42 -4.46
N TRP A 65 23.01 -22.10 -3.45
CA TRP A 65 22.57 -21.29 -2.33
C TRP A 65 23.06 -19.86 -2.49
N PHE A 66 22.25 -18.88 -2.11
CA PHE A 66 22.64 -17.48 -2.06
C PHE A 66 22.39 -16.91 -0.67
N ILE A 67 23.43 -16.31 -0.08
CA ILE A 67 23.37 -15.67 1.22
C ILE A 67 23.46 -14.17 1.05
N ASP A 68 22.44 -13.46 1.50
CA ASP A 68 22.35 -12.00 1.41
C ASP A 68 22.09 -11.36 2.78
N LEU A 69 22.48 -10.09 2.86
CA LEU A 69 22.21 -9.20 3.98
C LEU A 69 21.34 -8.03 3.46
N GLU A 70 20.10 -7.97 3.89
CA GLU A 70 19.18 -6.89 3.53
C GLU A 70 18.90 -6.03 4.76
N SER A 71 18.76 -4.71 4.61
CA SER A 71 18.33 -3.87 5.72
C SER A 71 16.82 -4.05 5.93
N SER A 72 16.40 -4.38 7.15
CA SER A 72 14.98 -4.57 7.48
C SER A 72 14.33 -3.38 8.17
N GLY A 73 15.12 -2.34 8.48
CA GLY A 73 14.62 -1.08 9.04
C GLY A 73 15.35 -0.68 10.31
N PHE A 74 14.57 -0.19 11.27
CA PHE A 74 15.06 0.31 12.55
C PHE A 74 14.17 -0.23 13.67
N THR A 75 14.76 -0.43 14.85
CA THR A 75 14.04 -0.85 16.06
C THR A 75 14.44 0.02 17.25
N THR A 76 13.53 0.29 18.17
CA THR A 76 13.88 0.79 19.51
C THR A 76 14.29 -0.35 20.44
N GLU A 77 14.79 -0.08 21.63
CA GLU A 77 14.68 -1.01 22.76
C GLU A 77 13.24 -0.90 23.30
N PRO A 78 12.41 -1.98 23.37
CA PRO A 78 12.73 -3.41 23.44
C PRO A 78 12.47 -4.23 22.14
N GLY A 79 12.74 -3.68 20.96
CA GLY A 79 12.63 -4.37 19.66
C GLY A 79 11.46 -3.90 18.79
N MET A 80 10.82 -2.78 19.14
CA MET A 80 9.69 -2.25 18.37
C MET A 80 10.19 -1.65 17.05
N LEU A 81 9.63 -2.09 15.92
CA LEU A 81 9.94 -1.54 14.60
C LEU A 81 9.57 -0.05 14.53
N VAL A 82 10.50 0.75 14.00
CA VAL A 82 10.37 2.20 13.82
C VAL A 82 10.29 2.50 12.32
N PRO A 83 9.27 3.25 11.86
CA PRO A 83 9.23 3.74 10.49
C PRO A 83 10.50 4.52 10.14
N ALA A 84 11.04 4.31 8.94
CA ALA A 84 12.30 4.94 8.51
C ALA A 84 12.27 6.48 8.62
N MET A 85 11.10 7.11 8.44
CA MET A 85 10.93 8.56 8.56
C MET A 85 11.14 9.08 10.00
N GLU A 86 10.79 8.29 11.01
CA GLU A 86 10.95 8.66 12.42
C GLU A 86 12.38 8.44 12.92
N ALA A 87 13.09 7.48 12.29
CA ALA A 87 14.49 7.17 12.62
C ALA A 87 15.46 8.32 12.29
N GLY A 88 15.16 9.13 11.26
CA GLY A 88 16.02 10.25 10.85
C GLY A 88 15.89 11.52 11.72
N THR A 89 14.77 11.67 12.44
CA THR A 89 14.45 12.90 13.19
C THR A 89 14.67 12.76 14.70
N SER A 90 14.73 11.53 15.20
CA SER A 90 14.86 11.27 16.62
C SER A 90 16.33 11.34 17.09
N ARG A 91 16.69 12.40 17.83
CA ARG A 91 17.93 12.43 18.65
C ARG A 91 17.84 11.54 19.90
N LYS A 92 16.73 10.83 20.12
CA LYS A 92 16.61 9.94 21.28
C LYS A 92 17.46 8.69 21.01
N GLY A 93 18.54 8.54 21.78
CA GLY A 93 19.36 7.34 21.78
C GLY A 93 18.49 6.09 22.02
N GLY A 94 18.78 5.02 21.29
CA GLY A 94 18.06 3.74 21.40
C GLY A 94 17.50 3.20 20.09
N ILE A 95 17.55 3.95 18.98
CA ILE A 95 17.21 3.42 17.65
C ILE A 95 18.41 2.66 17.09
N ARG A 96 18.22 1.38 16.79
CA ARG A 96 19.23 0.52 16.17
C ARG A 96 18.75 0.06 14.79
N LYS A 97 19.66 0.04 13.82
CA LYS A 97 19.36 -0.48 12.48
C LYS A 97 19.26 -2.00 12.54
N THR A 98 18.26 -2.57 11.89
CA THR A 98 18.10 -4.02 11.76
C THR A 98 18.44 -4.50 10.36
N PHE A 99 18.90 -5.75 10.30
CA PHE A 99 19.28 -6.44 9.09
C PHE A 99 18.72 -7.85 9.10
N ASN A 100 18.44 -8.39 7.92
CA ASN A 100 18.00 -9.75 7.73
C ASN A 100 19.09 -10.51 7.01
N LEU A 101 19.63 -11.55 7.65
CA LEU A 101 20.45 -12.55 6.97
C LEU A 101 19.50 -13.56 6.34
N THR A 102 19.59 -13.75 5.02
CA THR A 102 18.76 -14.70 4.29
C THR A 102 19.61 -15.73 3.56
N CYS A 103 19.14 -16.97 3.52
CA CYS A 103 19.69 -18.04 2.69
C CYS A 103 18.59 -18.52 1.76
N ARG A 104 18.78 -18.32 0.45
CA ARG A 104 17.85 -18.77 -0.60
C ARG A 104 18.44 -19.92 -1.39
N VAL A 105 17.59 -20.84 -1.85
CA VAL A 105 18.02 -22.09 -2.50
C VAL A 105 17.41 -22.23 -3.87
N ARG A 106 18.25 -22.43 -4.87
CA ARG A 106 17.80 -22.83 -6.21
C ARG A 106 18.12 -24.28 -6.44
N ILE A 107 17.14 -25.04 -6.93
CA ILE A 107 17.32 -26.44 -7.37
C ILE A 107 17.10 -26.50 -8.89
N GLY A 108 18.13 -26.95 -9.62
CA GLY A 108 18.06 -27.22 -11.06
C GLY A 108 18.24 -25.98 -11.98
N PRO A 109 18.41 -26.23 -13.30
CA PRO A 109 18.53 -25.18 -14.31
C PRO A 109 17.16 -24.53 -14.60
N GLY A 110 17.15 -23.25 -14.95
CA GLY A 110 15.97 -22.57 -15.53
C GLY A 110 15.02 -21.87 -14.56
N ASN A 111 14.94 -22.26 -13.29
CA ASN A 111 14.08 -21.56 -12.32
C ASN A 111 14.74 -20.26 -11.81
N ARG A 112 13.98 -19.16 -11.74
CA ARG A 112 14.44 -17.95 -11.04
C ARG A 112 14.47 -18.24 -9.53
N MET A 113 15.40 -17.63 -8.79
CA MET A 113 15.33 -17.67 -7.32
C MET A 113 14.15 -16.80 -6.89
N ASP A 114 13.04 -17.42 -6.54
CA ASP A 114 11.87 -16.70 -6.06
C ASP A 114 11.96 -16.49 -4.54
N SER A 115 11.16 -15.56 -4.02
CA SER A 115 11.13 -15.27 -2.57
C SER A 115 10.71 -16.47 -1.72
N ASN A 116 10.06 -17.47 -2.33
CA ASN A 116 9.57 -18.67 -1.67
C ASN A 116 10.66 -19.73 -1.45
N ASP A 117 11.84 -19.56 -2.05
CA ASP A 117 12.98 -20.46 -1.93
C ASP A 117 13.81 -20.23 -0.65
N LEU A 118 13.15 -19.80 0.44
CA LEU A 118 13.81 -19.41 1.67
C LEU A 118 14.18 -20.65 2.49
N ARG A 119 15.48 -20.87 2.69
CA ARG A 119 15.98 -21.94 3.56
C ARG A 119 16.21 -21.49 4.99
N MET A 120 16.67 -20.26 5.15
CA MET A 120 16.84 -19.62 6.44
C MET A 120 16.66 -18.10 6.36
N LEU A 121 16.20 -17.54 7.47
CA LEU A 121 16.07 -16.10 7.74
C LEU A 121 16.41 -15.88 9.21
N GLU A 122 17.28 -14.92 9.49
CA GLU A 122 17.61 -14.50 10.85
C GLU A 122 17.70 -12.98 10.92
N ASP A 123 16.90 -12.40 11.81
CA ASP A 123 16.91 -10.95 12.07
C ASP A 123 18.06 -10.60 13.00
N GLN A 124 18.78 -9.53 12.68
CA GLN A 124 19.96 -9.06 13.40
C GLN A 124 19.80 -7.60 13.78
N VAL A 125 20.04 -7.28 15.05
CA VAL A 125 20.10 -5.90 15.53
C VAL A 125 21.54 -5.42 15.39
N GLY A 126 21.75 -4.44 14.51
CA GLY A 126 23.09 -4.01 14.10
C GLY A 126 23.69 -4.90 13.01
N GLN A 127 24.85 -4.50 12.49
CA GLN A 127 25.56 -5.32 11.51
C GLN A 127 26.03 -6.63 12.16
N PRO A 128 25.82 -7.79 11.51
CA PRO A 128 26.29 -9.06 12.05
C PRO A 128 27.82 -9.10 12.07
N ASP A 129 28.39 -9.71 13.11
CA ASP A 129 29.81 -10.02 13.14
C ASP A 129 30.12 -11.32 12.37
N SER A 130 31.40 -11.61 12.17
CA SER A 130 31.81 -12.80 11.40
C SER A 130 31.37 -14.12 12.03
N LYS A 131 31.26 -14.21 13.36
CA LYS A 131 30.81 -15.43 14.05
C LYS A 131 29.32 -15.63 13.84
N THR A 132 28.53 -14.56 13.86
CA THR A 132 27.10 -14.59 13.55
C THR A 132 26.87 -15.07 12.12
N VAL A 133 27.61 -14.53 11.13
CA VAL A 133 27.47 -14.96 9.73
C VAL A 133 27.89 -16.43 9.57
N GLU A 134 29.00 -16.86 10.16
CA GLU A 134 29.42 -18.27 10.11
C GLU A 134 28.39 -19.20 10.74
N LYS A 135 27.87 -18.83 11.92
CA LYS A 135 26.81 -19.56 12.61
C LYS A 135 25.57 -19.68 11.73
N PHE A 136 25.15 -18.59 11.08
CA PHE A 136 24.01 -18.59 10.15
C PHE A 136 24.20 -19.59 9.01
N ILE A 137 25.39 -19.65 8.39
CA ILE A 137 25.71 -20.63 7.33
C ILE A 137 25.63 -22.07 7.88
N ARG A 138 26.23 -22.31 9.04
CA ARG A 138 26.23 -23.63 9.71
C ARG A 138 24.80 -24.09 10.04
N CYS A 139 23.98 -23.19 10.58
CA CYS A 139 22.55 -23.44 10.79
C CYS A 139 21.89 -23.82 9.46
N GLY A 140 22.12 -23.07 8.38
CA GLY A 140 21.53 -23.36 7.07
C GLY A 140 21.86 -24.78 6.57
N LEU A 141 23.10 -25.22 6.77
CA LEU A 141 23.54 -26.56 6.38
C LEU A 141 22.91 -27.65 7.24
N ALA A 142 22.98 -27.51 8.57
CA ALA A 142 22.67 -28.61 9.50
C ALA A 142 21.25 -28.59 10.07
N LYS A 143 20.63 -27.42 10.14
CA LYS A 143 19.35 -27.13 10.83
C LYS A 143 18.58 -26.03 10.08
N PRO A 144 18.12 -26.28 8.83
CA PRO A 144 17.29 -25.32 8.11
C PRO A 144 15.86 -25.25 8.68
N PHE A 145 15.06 -24.28 8.22
CA PHE A 145 13.65 -24.22 8.62
C PHE A 145 12.89 -25.48 8.15
N PRO A 146 12.07 -26.11 9.02
CA PRO A 146 11.20 -27.21 8.59
C PRO A 146 10.27 -26.78 7.43
N PRO A 147 9.98 -27.67 6.47
CA PRO A 147 10.30 -29.09 6.43
C PRO A 147 11.64 -29.42 5.72
N LEU A 148 12.52 -28.43 5.50
CA LEU A 148 13.73 -28.63 4.72
C LEU A 148 14.72 -29.57 5.43
N GLU A 149 15.41 -30.39 4.64
CA GLU A 149 16.38 -31.33 5.16
C GLU A 149 17.80 -30.72 5.23
N PRO A 150 18.64 -31.16 6.18
CA PRO A 150 20.06 -30.81 6.23
C PRO A 150 20.85 -31.36 5.03
N TYR A 151 21.58 -30.52 4.31
CA TYR A 151 22.46 -30.92 3.20
C TYR A 151 23.48 -29.83 2.84
N ILE A 152 24.52 -30.20 2.10
CA ILE A 152 25.53 -29.28 1.53
C ILE A 152 25.14 -28.95 0.07
N PRO A 153 25.09 -27.67 -0.33
CA PRO A 153 24.82 -27.33 -1.72
C PRO A 153 26.01 -27.64 -2.63
N ASN A 154 25.79 -27.78 -3.93
CA ASN A 154 26.89 -27.78 -4.89
C ASN A 154 27.65 -26.45 -4.93
N LEU A 155 26.92 -25.33 -4.87
CA LEU A 155 27.49 -23.97 -4.99
C LEU A 155 26.89 -23.04 -3.94
N LEU A 156 27.74 -22.35 -3.19
CA LEU A 156 27.35 -21.31 -2.23
C LEU A 156 27.83 -19.93 -2.69
N LEU A 157 26.90 -19.04 -2.97
CA LEU A 157 27.17 -17.65 -3.31
C LEU A 157 26.90 -16.76 -2.10
N ILE A 158 27.85 -15.88 -1.78
CA ILE A 158 27.76 -14.96 -0.65
C ILE A 158 27.78 -13.52 -1.17
N SER A 159 26.82 -12.73 -0.71
CA SER A 159 26.66 -11.32 -1.07
C SER A 159 27.92 -10.49 -0.84
N ALA A 160 28.19 -9.54 -1.74
CA ALA A 160 29.28 -8.57 -1.64
C ALA A 160 29.15 -7.70 -0.38
N LYS A 161 27.93 -7.53 0.15
CA LYS A 161 27.67 -6.82 1.42
C LYS A 161 28.31 -7.53 2.62
N LEU A 162 28.60 -8.83 2.49
CA LEU A 162 29.25 -9.66 3.52
C LEU A 162 30.76 -9.85 3.26
N LYS A 163 31.34 -9.16 2.28
CA LYS A 163 32.75 -9.31 1.87
C LYS A 163 33.74 -9.16 3.03
N GLN A 164 33.44 -8.28 3.99
CA GLN A 164 34.25 -8.08 5.20
C GLN A 164 34.43 -9.34 6.05
N HIS A 165 33.53 -10.32 5.93
CA HIS A 165 33.57 -11.58 6.67
C HIS A 165 34.36 -12.69 5.95
N GLU A 166 34.79 -12.49 4.69
CA GLU A 166 35.41 -13.53 3.87
C GLU A 166 36.57 -14.26 4.57
N ARG A 167 37.49 -13.49 5.16
CA ARG A 167 38.69 -14.05 5.82
C ARG A 167 38.33 -14.96 6.99
N ALA A 168 37.27 -14.64 7.71
CA ALA A 168 36.81 -15.41 8.87
C ALA A 168 36.01 -16.65 8.45
N LEU A 169 35.26 -16.57 7.35
CA LEU A 169 34.46 -17.69 6.83
C LEU A 169 35.31 -18.77 6.13
N ARG A 170 36.41 -18.36 5.49
CA ARG A 170 37.25 -19.23 4.66
C ARG A 170 37.69 -20.53 5.35
N PRO A 171 38.21 -20.54 6.60
CA PRO A 171 38.64 -21.80 7.24
C PRO A 171 37.52 -22.84 7.38
N PHE A 172 36.28 -22.39 7.60
CA PHE A 172 35.14 -23.28 7.66
C PHE A 172 34.70 -23.73 6.27
N LEU A 173 34.52 -22.80 5.33
CA LEU A 173 34.02 -23.11 3.99
C LEU A 173 34.98 -24.00 3.19
N ASP A 174 36.29 -23.76 3.30
CA ASP A 174 37.32 -24.58 2.64
C ASP A 174 37.48 -25.97 3.29
N SER A 175 36.90 -26.19 4.48
CA SER A 175 36.91 -27.51 5.14
C SER A 175 35.82 -28.46 4.62
N ILE A 176 34.89 -27.98 3.82
CA ILE A 176 33.80 -28.77 3.24
C ILE A 176 34.33 -29.52 2.01
N PRO A 177 34.10 -30.85 1.89
CA PRO A 177 34.67 -31.64 0.81
C PRO A 177 34.06 -31.32 -0.58
N GLU A 178 34.83 -31.56 -1.64
CA GLU A 178 34.38 -31.48 -3.03
C GLU A 178 33.15 -32.38 -3.31
N PRO A 179 32.28 -32.03 -4.27
CA PRO A 179 32.35 -30.90 -5.22
C PRO A 179 31.71 -29.60 -4.71
N PHE A 180 31.72 -29.33 -3.39
CA PHE A 180 31.28 -28.05 -2.86
C PHE A 180 32.16 -26.89 -3.33
N GLU A 181 31.55 -25.84 -3.85
CA GLU A 181 32.22 -24.59 -4.22
C GLU A 181 31.56 -23.40 -3.53
N TRP A 182 32.34 -22.37 -3.20
CA TRP A 182 31.79 -21.12 -2.67
C TRP A 182 32.49 -19.88 -3.25
N HIS A 183 31.71 -18.82 -3.47
CA HIS A 183 32.22 -17.56 -4.02
C HIS A 183 31.54 -16.33 -3.40
N MET A 184 32.32 -15.24 -3.33
CA MET A 184 31.77 -13.90 -3.11
C MET A 184 31.24 -13.35 -4.43
N VAL A 185 29.98 -12.91 -4.45
CA VAL A 185 29.37 -12.28 -5.62
C VAL A 185 30.03 -10.92 -5.87
N SER A 186 30.24 -10.57 -7.15
CA SER A 186 30.76 -9.25 -7.48
C SER A 186 29.66 -8.18 -7.35
N PRO A 187 30.00 -6.95 -6.96
CA PRO A 187 29.02 -5.85 -6.89
C PRO A 187 28.22 -5.68 -8.19
N SER A 188 28.87 -5.85 -9.35
CA SER A 188 28.20 -5.76 -10.66
C SER A 188 27.09 -6.78 -10.89
N VAL A 189 27.24 -8.00 -10.37
CA VAL A 189 26.21 -9.05 -10.47
C VAL A 189 25.05 -8.75 -9.52
N GLU A 190 25.34 -8.20 -8.34
CA GLU A 190 24.29 -7.74 -7.42
C GLU A 190 23.49 -6.58 -7.99
N GLU A 191 24.16 -5.59 -8.58
CA GLU A 191 23.54 -4.44 -9.24
C GLU A 191 22.59 -4.91 -10.36
N ALA A 192 23.05 -5.83 -11.23
CA ALA A 192 22.20 -6.43 -12.25
C ALA A 192 20.99 -7.17 -11.66
N GLY A 193 21.16 -7.83 -10.50
CA GLY A 193 20.07 -8.48 -9.78
C GLY A 193 19.06 -7.49 -9.18
N VAL A 194 19.53 -6.33 -8.71
CA VAL A 194 18.67 -5.23 -8.23
C VAL A 194 17.88 -4.63 -9.39
N GLU A 195 18.51 -4.43 -10.55
CA GLU A 195 17.84 -3.95 -11.76
C GLU A 195 16.75 -4.92 -12.24
N ASP A 196 17.01 -6.23 -12.33
CA ASP A 196 15.98 -7.22 -12.72
C ASP A 196 14.82 -7.25 -11.72
N LYS A 197 15.09 -7.12 -10.42
CA LYS A 197 14.05 -6.98 -9.38
C LYS A 197 13.20 -5.72 -9.62
N TYR A 198 13.84 -4.59 -9.87
CA TYR A 198 13.16 -3.32 -10.16
C TYR A 198 12.26 -3.42 -11.40
N PHE A 199 12.78 -3.95 -12.52
CA PHE A 199 11.98 -4.10 -13.74
C PHE A 199 10.85 -5.12 -13.57
N THR A 200 11.06 -6.19 -12.80
CA THR A 200 10.02 -7.16 -12.46
C THR A 200 8.93 -6.53 -11.61
N SER A 201 9.32 -5.76 -10.59
CA SER A 201 8.41 -4.97 -9.75
C SER A 201 7.59 -4.00 -10.58
N LEU A 202 8.23 -3.26 -11.48
CA LEU A 202 7.58 -2.31 -12.39
C LEU A 202 6.56 -3.01 -13.31
N LYS A 203 6.95 -4.16 -13.89
CA LYS A 203 6.04 -4.96 -14.73
C LYS A 203 4.81 -5.40 -13.94
N ARG A 204 4.99 -5.94 -12.74
CA ARG A 204 3.89 -6.38 -11.87
C ARG A 204 2.99 -5.21 -11.49
N PHE A 205 3.56 -4.08 -11.07
CA PHE A 205 2.82 -2.85 -10.77
C PHE A 205 1.88 -2.45 -11.92
N ARG A 206 2.40 -2.44 -13.16
CA ARG A 206 1.61 -2.12 -14.35
C ARG A 206 0.48 -3.13 -14.58
N GLN A 207 0.75 -4.42 -14.46
CA GLN A 207 -0.26 -5.47 -14.62
C GLN A 207 -1.42 -5.32 -13.62
N TYR A 208 -1.13 -5.01 -12.35
CA TYR A 208 -2.19 -4.76 -11.37
C TYR A 208 -2.97 -3.48 -11.65
N LEU A 209 -2.31 -2.39 -12.07
CA LEU A 209 -3.02 -1.17 -12.45
C LEU A 209 -3.95 -1.40 -13.65
N ASP A 210 -3.52 -2.18 -14.64
CA ASP A 210 -4.35 -2.52 -15.79
C ASP A 210 -5.61 -3.30 -15.35
N LEU A 211 -5.45 -4.28 -14.44
CA LEU A 211 -6.57 -5.01 -13.85
C LEU A 211 -7.49 -4.10 -13.02
N ALA A 212 -6.93 -3.17 -12.25
CA ALA A 212 -7.69 -2.19 -11.48
C ALA A 212 -8.53 -1.29 -12.41
N VAL A 213 -7.95 -0.82 -13.51
CA VAL A 213 -8.63 -0.01 -14.52
C VAL A 213 -9.76 -0.79 -15.19
N GLU A 214 -9.52 -2.07 -15.53
CA GLU A 214 -10.56 -2.95 -16.08
C GLU A 214 -11.73 -3.09 -15.12
N LYS A 215 -11.46 -3.39 -13.84
CA LYS A 215 -12.49 -3.51 -12.80
C LYS A 215 -13.23 -2.21 -12.57
N LYS A 216 -12.54 -1.08 -12.50
CA LYS A 216 -13.15 0.25 -12.40
C LYS A 216 -14.06 0.52 -13.60
N ASN A 217 -13.65 0.16 -14.81
CA ASN A 217 -14.49 0.32 -16.00
C ASN A 217 -15.71 -0.62 -15.99
N ALA A 218 -15.58 -1.85 -15.50
CA ALA A 218 -16.71 -2.75 -15.28
C ALA A 218 -17.69 -2.19 -14.25
N GLY A 219 -17.18 -1.58 -13.18
CA GLY A 219 -17.97 -0.87 -12.18
C GLY A 219 -18.74 0.31 -12.78
N ASN A 220 -18.09 1.12 -13.62
CA ASN A 220 -18.74 2.22 -14.34
C ASN A 220 -19.91 1.73 -15.20
N LYS A 221 -19.71 0.64 -15.96
CA LYS A 221 -20.78 0.02 -16.76
C LYS A 221 -21.95 -0.43 -15.89
N ALA A 222 -21.68 -1.09 -14.77
CA ALA A 222 -22.72 -1.51 -13.83
C ALA A 222 -23.43 -0.32 -13.16
N PHE A 223 -22.71 0.75 -12.85
CA PHE A 223 -23.24 1.97 -12.25
C PHE A 223 -24.24 2.67 -13.18
N VAL A 224 -23.92 2.80 -14.47
CA VAL A 224 -24.83 3.36 -15.49
C VAL A 224 -26.12 2.54 -15.60
N LEU A 225 -26.05 1.24 -15.38
CA LEU A 225 -27.21 0.34 -15.36
C LEU A 225 -27.96 0.33 -14.02
N ASN A 226 -27.62 1.22 -13.09
CA ASN A 226 -28.13 1.26 -11.70
C ASN A 226 -27.98 -0.07 -10.95
N ASN A 227 -27.01 -0.91 -11.36
CA ASN A 227 -26.75 -2.17 -10.69
C ASN A 227 -25.75 -1.96 -9.55
N GLN A 228 -26.27 -1.48 -8.41
CA GLN A 228 -25.47 -1.16 -7.23
C GLN A 228 -24.54 -2.30 -6.81
N ALA A 229 -25.04 -3.53 -6.71
CA ALA A 229 -24.28 -4.65 -6.20
C ALA A 229 -23.07 -4.99 -7.08
N ARG A 230 -23.25 -4.98 -8.41
CA ARG A 230 -22.15 -5.22 -9.36
C ARG A 230 -21.18 -4.04 -9.42
N ALA A 231 -21.68 -2.81 -9.35
CA ALA A 231 -20.84 -1.62 -9.32
C ALA A 231 -19.89 -1.64 -8.12
N LEU A 232 -20.43 -1.85 -6.91
CA LEU A 232 -19.65 -1.93 -5.68
C LEU A 232 -18.61 -3.05 -5.72
N ASN A 233 -19.01 -4.26 -6.10
CA ASN A 233 -18.07 -5.38 -6.18
C ASN A 233 -16.91 -5.12 -7.14
N ALA A 234 -17.20 -4.46 -8.28
CA ALA A 234 -16.17 -4.12 -9.25
C ALA A 234 -15.24 -3.00 -8.77
N TYR A 235 -15.76 -1.94 -8.14
CA TYR A 235 -14.92 -0.87 -7.59
C TYR A 235 -14.09 -1.33 -6.39
N GLU A 236 -14.65 -2.15 -5.49
CA GLU A 236 -13.92 -2.74 -4.37
C GLU A 236 -12.79 -3.66 -4.87
N GLY A 237 -13.05 -4.49 -5.90
CA GLY A 237 -12.00 -5.27 -6.55
C GLY A 237 -10.95 -4.42 -7.27
N ALA A 238 -11.31 -3.23 -7.79
CA ALA A 238 -10.34 -2.31 -8.35
C ALA A 238 -9.40 -1.77 -7.26
N ILE A 239 -9.95 -1.39 -6.10
CA ILE A 239 -9.16 -0.94 -4.93
C ILE A 239 -8.18 -2.03 -4.49
N GLU A 240 -8.63 -3.28 -4.39
CA GLU A 240 -7.78 -4.43 -4.05
C GLU A 240 -6.57 -4.54 -5.00
N TYR A 241 -6.79 -4.42 -6.31
CA TYR A 241 -5.69 -4.47 -7.28
C TYR A 241 -4.74 -3.27 -7.18
N VAL A 242 -5.24 -2.05 -6.92
CA VAL A 242 -4.32 -0.92 -6.68
C VAL A 242 -3.49 -1.14 -5.42
N GLN A 243 -4.09 -1.67 -4.36
CA GLN A 243 -3.38 -1.99 -3.13
C GLN A 243 -2.29 -3.05 -3.38
N GLN A 244 -2.59 -4.07 -4.20
CA GLN A 244 -1.59 -5.06 -4.64
C GLN A 244 -0.47 -4.41 -5.44
N ALA A 245 -0.77 -3.49 -6.36
CA ALA A 245 0.25 -2.75 -7.10
C ALA A 245 1.23 -2.03 -6.15
N VAL A 246 0.70 -1.30 -5.17
CA VAL A 246 1.48 -0.58 -4.15
C VAL A 246 2.30 -1.53 -3.26
N ASN A 247 1.78 -2.71 -2.95
CA ASN A 247 2.54 -3.70 -2.17
C ASN A 247 3.71 -4.33 -2.94
N LYS A 248 3.68 -4.26 -4.28
CA LYS A 248 4.69 -4.87 -5.16
C LYS A 248 5.71 -3.89 -5.68
N MET A 249 5.50 -2.58 -5.51
CA MET A 249 6.46 -1.58 -5.90
C MET A 249 7.59 -1.44 -4.88
N ASP A 250 8.79 -1.10 -5.37
CA ASP A 250 9.89 -0.68 -4.52
C ASP A 250 9.54 0.64 -3.82
N LYS A 251 9.90 0.75 -2.53
CA LYS A 251 9.64 1.95 -1.73
C LYS A 251 10.42 3.15 -2.27
N GLY A 252 9.79 4.32 -2.32
CA GLY A 252 10.44 5.58 -2.69
C GLY A 252 10.33 5.95 -4.18
N ASP A 253 9.39 5.35 -4.92
CA ASP A 253 9.01 5.84 -6.25
C ASP A 253 7.75 6.72 -6.15
N ASP A 254 7.95 7.98 -5.78
CA ASP A 254 6.86 8.93 -5.55
C ASP A 254 5.93 9.10 -6.76
N ALA A 255 6.44 8.89 -7.99
CA ALA A 255 5.62 9.03 -9.19
C ALA A 255 4.61 7.88 -9.31
N ARG A 256 5.04 6.65 -9.05
CA ARG A 256 4.16 5.47 -9.00
C ARG A 256 3.23 5.50 -7.81
N GLU A 257 3.69 5.95 -6.64
CA GLU A 257 2.83 6.13 -5.47
C GLU A 257 1.69 7.10 -5.78
N ARG A 258 2.01 8.28 -6.35
CA ARG A 258 0.98 9.25 -6.79
C ARG A 258 0.03 8.67 -7.83
N GLU A 259 0.53 7.93 -8.83
CA GLU A 259 -0.31 7.29 -9.84
C GLU A 259 -1.33 6.33 -9.21
N ALA A 260 -0.89 5.50 -8.26
CA ALA A 260 -1.76 4.59 -7.52
C ALA A 260 -2.76 5.34 -6.62
N GLU A 261 -2.32 6.38 -5.93
CA GLU A 261 -3.18 7.20 -5.06
C GLU A 261 -4.29 7.92 -5.83
N THR A 262 -3.97 8.50 -6.99
CA THR A 262 -4.99 9.10 -7.87
C THR A 262 -6.01 8.05 -8.32
N LEU A 263 -5.58 6.83 -8.68
CA LEU A 263 -6.54 5.78 -9.06
C LEU A 263 -7.39 5.30 -7.86
N LEU A 264 -6.80 5.19 -6.66
CA LEU A 264 -7.55 4.91 -5.43
C LEU A 264 -8.61 5.98 -5.18
N ALA A 265 -8.26 7.26 -5.29
CA ALA A 265 -9.20 8.36 -5.11
C ALA A 265 -10.41 8.23 -6.06
N VAL A 266 -10.15 7.90 -7.34
CA VAL A 266 -11.21 7.65 -8.31
C VAL A 266 -12.10 6.47 -7.89
N CYS A 267 -11.51 5.35 -7.45
CA CYS A 267 -12.27 4.16 -7.08
C CYS A 267 -13.11 4.39 -5.81
N TYR A 268 -12.57 5.07 -4.81
CA TYR A 268 -13.32 5.44 -3.60
C TYR A 268 -14.47 6.40 -3.90
N ALA A 269 -14.27 7.44 -4.72
CA ALA A 269 -15.38 8.31 -5.13
C ALA A 269 -16.48 7.53 -5.87
N ASN A 270 -16.10 6.55 -6.68
CA ASN A 270 -17.05 5.69 -7.38
C ASN A 270 -17.80 4.73 -6.43
N CYS A 271 -17.13 4.18 -5.42
CA CYS A 271 -17.76 3.42 -4.34
C CYS A 271 -18.78 4.29 -3.59
N SER A 272 -18.39 5.51 -3.20
CA SER A 272 -19.28 6.47 -2.55
C SER A 272 -20.56 6.69 -3.36
N ALA A 273 -20.41 6.98 -4.65
CA ALA A 273 -21.56 7.14 -5.56
C ALA A 273 -22.45 5.88 -5.61
N ALA A 274 -21.86 4.70 -5.74
CA ALA A 274 -22.60 3.45 -5.83
C ALA A 274 -23.32 3.09 -4.52
N ARG A 275 -22.77 3.45 -3.36
CA ARG A 275 -23.42 3.27 -2.04
C ARG A 275 -24.61 4.19 -1.83
N LEU A 276 -24.78 5.23 -2.65
CA LEU A 276 -25.94 6.11 -2.63
C LEU A 276 -27.04 5.70 -3.61
N LEU A 277 -26.77 4.79 -4.54
CA LEU A 277 -27.81 4.20 -5.40
C LEU A 277 -28.86 3.46 -4.58
N ASP A 278 -30.08 3.37 -5.12
CA ASP A 278 -31.12 2.54 -4.53
C ASP A 278 -30.75 1.05 -4.63
N GLY A 279 -30.92 0.34 -3.51
CA GLY A 279 -30.64 -1.08 -3.43
C GLY A 279 -30.32 -1.57 -2.02
N LYS A 280 -30.15 -2.89 -1.89
CA LYS A 280 -29.90 -3.56 -0.60
C LYS A 280 -28.60 -3.14 0.08
N LYS A 281 -27.66 -2.55 -0.66
CA LYS A 281 -26.35 -2.10 -0.16
C LYS A 281 -26.27 -0.57 -0.04
N ARG A 282 -27.40 0.14 -0.13
CA ARG A 282 -27.42 1.59 0.09
C ARG A 282 -26.98 1.89 1.52
N ASN A 283 -25.92 2.67 1.68
CA ASN A 283 -25.32 3.00 2.96
C ASN A 283 -24.67 4.39 2.90
N PRO A 284 -25.40 5.45 3.26
CA PRO A 284 -24.90 6.83 3.23
C PRO A 284 -23.68 7.09 4.13
N GLU A 285 -23.61 6.45 5.30
CA GLU A 285 -22.49 6.60 6.23
C GLU A 285 -21.20 6.04 5.62
N LYS A 286 -21.27 4.86 5.03
CA LYS A 286 -20.13 4.25 4.35
C LYS A 286 -19.80 4.94 3.01
N ALA A 287 -20.77 5.63 2.40
CA ALA A 287 -20.52 6.50 1.26
C ALA A 287 -19.75 7.76 1.66
N LEU A 288 -20.02 8.30 2.85
CA LEU A 288 -19.29 9.42 3.43
C LEU A 288 -17.84 9.03 3.74
N GLU A 289 -17.61 7.86 4.33
CA GLU A 289 -16.27 7.32 4.57
C GLU A 289 -15.45 7.20 3.27
N ASP A 290 -16.02 6.57 2.24
CA ASP A 290 -15.35 6.46 0.93
C ASP A 290 -15.02 7.83 0.34
N ALA A 291 -15.95 8.79 0.42
CA ALA A 291 -15.71 10.11 -0.13
C ALA A 291 -14.61 10.88 0.61
N LYS A 292 -14.52 10.72 1.94
CA LYS A 292 -13.41 11.25 2.74
C LYS A 292 -12.09 10.61 2.31
N THR A 293 -12.04 9.28 2.22
CA THR A 293 -10.84 8.57 1.75
C THR A 293 -10.46 8.98 0.32
N SER A 294 -11.42 9.24 -0.55
CA SER A 294 -11.14 9.76 -1.90
C SER A 294 -10.39 11.08 -1.88
N VAL A 295 -10.84 12.03 -1.06
CA VAL A 295 -10.21 13.36 -0.92
C VAL A 295 -8.86 13.26 -0.20
N GLU A 296 -8.72 12.35 0.76
CA GLU A 296 -7.44 12.07 1.42
C GLU A 296 -6.40 11.50 0.45
N LYS A 297 -6.83 10.63 -0.47
CA LYS A 297 -5.94 10.02 -1.47
C LYS A 297 -5.56 10.97 -2.60
N ASP A 298 -6.48 11.83 -3.03
CA ASP A 298 -6.17 12.88 -4.00
C ASP A 298 -6.92 14.18 -3.64
N PRO A 299 -6.26 15.11 -2.95
CA PRO A 299 -6.82 16.41 -2.59
C PRO A 299 -7.15 17.30 -3.79
N TYR A 300 -6.70 16.96 -5.00
CA TYR A 300 -6.97 17.71 -6.22
C TYR A 300 -8.07 17.06 -7.07
N TYR A 301 -8.68 15.97 -6.58
CA TYR A 301 -9.75 15.29 -7.29
C TYR A 301 -11.12 15.91 -6.99
N GLY A 302 -11.53 16.89 -7.79
CA GLY A 302 -12.78 17.63 -7.60
C GLY A 302 -14.03 16.75 -7.47
N LYS A 303 -14.11 15.63 -8.20
CA LYS A 303 -15.23 14.68 -8.06
C LYS A 303 -15.29 14.04 -6.67
N GLY A 304 -14.17 13.85 -5.99
CA GLY A 304 -14.14 13.38 -4.60
C GLY A 304 -14.91 14.31 -3.67
N TYR A 305 -14.70 15.62 -3.79
CA TYR A 305 -15.45 16.63 -3.05
C TYR A 305 -16.94 16.68 -3.40
N ILE A 306 -17.29 16.48 -4.67
CA ILE A 306 -18.70 16.37 -5.09
C ILE A 306 -19.37 15.17 -4.41
N ARG A 307 -18.69 14.01 -4.37
CA ARG A 307 -19.22 12.83 -3.66
C ARG A 307 -19.32 13.04 -2.16
N LEU A 308 -18.34 13.72 -1.57
CA LEU A 308 -18.33 14.06 -0.16
C LEU A 308 -19.53 14.94 0.21
N SER A 309 -19.74 15.99 -0.59
CA SER A 309 -20.89 16.88 -0.45
C SER A 309 -22.21 16.14 -0.57
N ARG A 310 -22.35 15.28 -1.59
CA ARG A 310 -23.57 14.50 -1.81
C ARG A 310 -23.85 13.51 -0.68
N ALA A 311 -22.82 12.89 -0.10
CA ALA A 311 -23.00 12.00 1.04
C ALA A 311 -23.50 12.75 2.28
N TYR A 312 -22.93 13.92 2.57
CA TYR A 312 -23.43 14.81 3.64
C TYR A 312 -24.87 15.26 3.39
N GLU A 313 -25.21 15.64 2.16
CA GLU A 313 -26.56 16.06 1.79
C GLU A 313 -27.59 14.93 2.04
N VAL A 314 -27.27 13.69 1.64
CA VAL A 314 -28.13 12.52 1.89
C VAL A 314 -28.30 12.23 3.38
N LEU A 315 -27.28 12.53 4.19
CA LEU A 315 -27.33 12.44 5.65
C LEU A 315 -28.01 13.64 6.32
N GLY A 316 -28.42 14.65 5.55
CA GLY A 316 -29.08 15.86 6.05
C GLY A 316 -28.13 16.92 6.60
N ASP A 317 -26.82 16.74 6.48
CA ASP A 317 -25.79 17.69 6.92
C ASP A 317 -25.41 18.67 5.80
N TYR A 318 -26.35 19.55 5.45
CA TYR A 318 -26.14 20.60 4.45
C TYR A 318 -24.96 21.54 4.76
N PRO A 319 -24.71 21.95 6.03
CA PRO A 319 -23.51 22.68 6.41
C PRO A 319 -22.19 22.03 5.94
N SER A 320 -22.00 20.74 6.25
CA SER A 320 -20.79 20.02 5.84
C SER A 320 -20.74 19.77 4.34
N ALA A 321 -21.90 19.59 3.70
CA ALA A 321 -21.99 19.47 2.25
C ALA A 321 -21.48 20.74 1.54
N GLU A 322 -21.89 21.91 2.03
CA GLU A 322 -21.45 23.20 1.49
C GLU A 322 -19.96 23.44 1.75
N GLU A 323 -19.48 23.21 2.97
CA GLU A 323 -18.07 23.42 3.31
C GLU A 323 -17.16 22.50 2.48
N SER A 324 -17.59 21.28 2.18
CA SER A 324 -16.78 20.36 1.36
C SER A 324 -16.50 20.92 -0.04
N LEU A 325 -17.52 21.50 -0.69
CA LEU A 325 -17.38 22.11 -2.01
C LEU A 325 -16.67 23.46 -1.95
N ALA A 326 -16.98 24.28 -0.95
CA ALA A 326 -16.29 25.55 -0.73
C ALA A 326 -14.79 25.33 -0.50
N LYS A 327 -14.42 24.36 0.34
CA LYS A 327 -13.03 23.96 0.58
C LYS A 327 -12.34 23.53 -0.70
N ALA A 328 -12.99 22.75 -1.56
CA ALA A 328 -12.44 22.36 -2.86
C ALA A 328 -12.11 23.60 -3.71
N LEU A 329 -13.01 24.57 -3.79
CA LEU A 329 -12.83 25.79 -4.59
C LEU A 329 -11.82 26.78 -4.02
N ARG A 330 -11.40 26.63 -2.75
CA ARG A 330 -10.27 27.36 -2.18
C ARG A 330 -8.91 26.76 -2.59
N ILE A 331 -8.90 25.58 -3.20
CA ILE A 331 -7.68 24.95 -3.72
C ILE A 331 -7.41 25.54 -5.12
N PRO A 332 -6.23 26.14 -5.37
CA PRO A 332 -5.95 26.83 -6.64
C PRO A 332 -6.17 25.96 -7.90
N GLN A 333 -5.90 24.66 -7.82
CA GLN A 333 -6.08 23.72 -8.93
C GLN A 333 -7.57 23.41 -9.22
N LEU A 334 -8.46 23.73 -8.29
CA LEU A 334 -9.89 23.46 -8.36
C LEU A 334 -10.76 24.72 -8.38
N GLU A 335 -10.21 25.91 -8.20
CA GLU A 335 -10.96 27.18 -8.09
C GLU A 335 -11.83 27.48 -9.33
N ASP A 336 -11.40 27.03 -10.50
CA ASP A 336 -12.10 27.17 -11.78
C ASP A 336 -12.75 25.85 -12.26
N ASN A 337 -12.84 24.82 -11.41
CA ASN A 337 -13.44 23.52 -11.76
C ASN A 337 -14.97 23.63 -11.92
N ALA A 338 -15.47 23.55 -13.15
CA ALA A 338 -16.88 23.73 -13.48
C ALA A 338 -17.81 22.76 -12.73
N ASP A 339 -17.46 21.47 -12.63
CA ASP A 339 -18.32 20.46 -11.99
C ASP A 339 -18.51 20.76 -10.49
N VAL A 340 -17.45 21.20 -9.81
CA VAL A 340 -17.50 21.57 -8.38
C VAL A 340 -18.32 22.84 -8.19
N VAL A 341 -18.12 23.84 -9.05
CA VAL A 341 -18.91 25.09 -9.04
C VAL A 341 -20.39 24.81 -9.29
N ASP A 342 -20.71 23.97 -10.27
CA ASP A 342 -22.09 23.58 -10.59
C ASP A 342 -22.75 22.88 -9.41
N SER A 343 -22.03 21.93 -8.78
CA SER A 343 -22.51 21.23 -7.59
C SER A 343 -22.77 22.17 -6.41
N LEU A 344 -21.93 23.19 -6.22
CA LEU A 344 -22.11 24.16 -5.14
C LEU A 344 -23.31 25.07 -5.37
N ILE A 345 -23.49 25.54 -6.61
CA ILE A 345 -24.66 26.34 -7.00
C ILE A 345 -25.93 25.50 -6.85
N GLU A 346 -25.91 24.23 -7.28
CA GLU A 346 -27.02 23.31 -7.13
C GLU A 346 -27.43 23.17 -5.66
N LEU A 347 -26.46 22.89 -4.78
CA LEU A 347 -26.69 22.77 -3.33
C LEU A 347 -27.27 24.06 -2.73
N GLN A 348 -26.68 25.21 -3.05
CA GLN A 348 -27.08 26.52 -2.49
C GLN A 348 -28.44 27.00 -2.99
N THR A 349 -28.92 26.46 -4.11
CA THR A 349 -30.17 26.90 -4.76
C THR A 349 -31.24 25.81 -4.80
N ALA A 350 -30.99 24.67 -4.16
CA ALA A 350 -31.82 23.47 -4.25
C ALA A 350 -32.14 23.09 -5.71
N GLY A 351 -31.12 23.14 -6.56
CA GLY A 351 -31.17 22.79 -7.99
C GLY A 351 -31.88 23.79 -8.91
N LYS A 352 -32.28 24.96 -8.40
CA LYS A 352 -33.03 25.96 -9.20
C LYS A 352 -32.13 26.93 -9.95
N GLY A 353 -30.81 26.91 -9.68
CA GLY A 353 -29.88 27.91 -10.14
C GLY A 353 -30.10 29.26 -9.47
N PHE A 354 -29.30 30.27 -9.84
CA PHE A 354 -29.40 31.59 -9.21
C PHE A 354 -30.78 32.22 -9.43
N PRO A 355 -31.41 32.80 -8.38
CA PRO A 355 -32.70 33.46 -8.53
C PRO A 355 -32.65 34.62 -9.53
N LYS A 356 -33.60 34.69 -10.47
CA LYS A 356 -33.67 35.79 -11.47
C LYS A 356 -34.43 37.03 -10.98
N ALA A 357 -35.29 36.88 -9.97
CA ALA A 357 -36.03 38.00 -9.40
C ALA A 357 -35.14 38.76 -8.39
N TYR A 358 -35.03 40.09 -8.54
CA TYR A 358 -34.15 40.94 -7.72
C TYR A 358 -34.27 40.67 -6.22
N ASN A 359 -35.49 40.68 -5.67
CA ASN A 359 -35.70 40.48 -4.22
C ASN A 359 -35.21 39.09 -3.77
N ARG A 360 -35.52 38.04 -4.52
CA ARG A 360 -35.08 36.67 -4.20
C ARG A 360 -33.56 36.52 -4.33
N PHE A 361 -32.96 37.16 -5.32
CA PHE A 361 -31.51 37.15 -5.50
C PHE A 361 -30.81 37.89 -4.37
N LYS A 362 -31.33 39.05 -3.96
CA LYS A 362 -30.81 39.82 -2.82
C LYS A 362 -30.90 39.02 -1.52
N GLU A 363 -32.06 38.44 -1.21
CA GLU A 363 -32.23 37.59 -0.02
C GLU A 363 -31.26 36.41 0.00
N TRP A 364 -31.13 35.70 -1.13
CA TRP A 364 -30.17 34.61 -1.28
C TRP A 364 -28.72 35.08 -1.14
N SER A 365 -28.35 36.16 -1.82
CA SER A 365 -27.00 36.75 -1.78
C SER A 365 -26.62 37.18 -0.37
N ASN A 366 -27.55 37.76 0.38
CA ASN A 366 -27.30 38.18 1.76
C ASN A 366 -27.07 36.98 2.68
N LYS A 367 -27.69 35.83 2.40
CA LYS A 367 -27.45 34.59 3.15
C LYS A 367 -26.09 33.96 2.83
N ILE A 368 -25.72 33.94 1.55
CA ILE A 368 -24.56 33.18 1.05
C ILE A 368 -23.26 34.00 1.02
N VAL A 369 -23.34 35.32 0.81
CA VAL A 369 -22.17 36.16 0.50
C VAL A 369 -22.00 37.32 1.46
N GLU A 370 -23.08 38.03 1.82
CA GLU A 370 -22.96 39.21 2.66
C GLU A 370 -22.90 38.82 4.14
N ASP A 371 -21.85 39.23 4.84
CA ASP A 371 -21.68 39.02 6.28
C ASP A 371 -22.57 39.98 7.10
N THR A 372 -23.87 39.96 6.82
CA THR A 372 -24.83 40.88 7.42
C THR A 372 -25.37 40.39 8.76
N ALA A 373 -25.04 39.16 9.18
CA ALA A 373 -25.53 38.58 10.44
C ALA A 373 -24.78 37.33 10.94
N GLY A 374 -23.47 37.16 10.67
CA GLY A 374 -22.77 35.94 11.09
C GLY A 374 -23.35 34.67 10.46
N SER A 375 -23.81 34.78 9.20
CA SER A 375 -24.30 33.63 8.44
C SER A 375 -23.17 32.60 8.31
N GLU A 376 -23.38 31.40 8.85
CA GLU A 376 -22.38 30.33 8.73
C GLU A 376 -22.05 30.00 7.26
N SER A 377 -23.03 30.13 6.37
CA SER A 377 -22.82 29.94 4.93
C SER A 377 -21.91 31.03 4.34
N ALA A 378 -22.10 32.31 4.73
CA ALA A 378 -21.18 33.38 4.34
C ALA A 378 -19.76 33.16 4.85
N MET A 379 -19.60 32.55 6.04
CA MET A 379 -18.28 32.16 6.54
C MET A 379 -17.64 31.05 5.70
N ARG A 380 -18.40 30.03 5.28
CA ARG A 380 -17.91 28.97 4.36
C ARG A 380 -17.60 29.54 2.98
N MET A 381 -18.31 30.55 2.52
CA MET A 381 -18.04 31.16 1.22
C MET A 381 -16.92 32.21 1.27
N ARG A 382 -16.37 32.48 2.45
CA ARG A 382 -15.18 33.32 2.60
C ARG A 382 -14.03 32.72 1.79
N ASP A 383 -13.36 33.58 1.04
CA ASP A 383 -12.21 33.27 0.19
C ASP A 383 -12.50 32.30 -0.98
N VAL A 384 -13.77 31.96 -1.24
CA VAL A 384 -14.15 31.23 -2.46
C VAL A 384 -14.13 32.18 -3.65
N GLY A 385 -13.10 32.03 -4.48
CA GLY A 385 -12.85 32.85 -5.66
C GLY A 385 -13.25 32.18 -6.99
N GLY A 386 -12.36 32.31 -7.97
CA GLY A 386 -12.42 31.57 -9.24
C GLY A 386 -13.73 31.69 -10.01
N LEU A 387 -14.14 30.58 -10.62
CA LEU A 387 -15.26 30.51 -11.55
C LEU A 387 -16.61 30.72 -10.84
N TRP A 388 -16.73 30.25 -9.59
CA TRP A 388 -17.93 30.49 -8.80
C TRP A 388 -18.16 32.00 -8.62
N ARG A 389 -17.12 32.74 -8.23
CA ARG A 389 -17.22 34.19 -8.01
C ARG A 389 -17.52 34.94 -9.31
N LYS A 390 -16.88 34.57 -10.42
CA LYS A 390 -17.13 35.14 -11.75
C LYS A 390 -18.62 35.00 -12.14
N ARG A 391 -19.20 33.80 -11.98
CA ARG A 391 -20.61 33.52 -12.29
C ARG A 391 -21.56 34.29 -11.37
N TYR A 392 -21.26 34.37 -10.08
CA TYR A 392 -22.02 35.18 -9.12
C TYR A 392 -22.02 36.67 -9.53
N ASP A 393 -20.87 37.24 -9.84
CA ASP A 393 -20.74 38.66 -10.19
C ASP A 393 -21.39 39.01 -11.54
N GLU A 394 -21.35 38.08 -12.50
CA GLU A 394 -22.12 38.21 -13.75
C GLU A 394 -23.63 38.21 -13.50
N HIS A 395 -24.14 37.25 -12.73
CA HIS A 395 -25.57 37.17 -12.40
C HIS A 395 -26.03 38.40 -11.60
N ARG A 396 -25.19 38.88 -10.66
CA ARG A 396 -25.43 40.11 -9.91
C ARG A 396 -25.51 41.35 -10.81
N ARG A 397 -24.70 41.44 -11.86
CA ARG A 397 -24.79 42.55 -12.83
C ARG A 397 -26.09 42.50 -13.62
N GLN A 398 -26.55 41.30 -13.99
CA GLN A 398 -27.74 41.12 -14.81
C GLN A 398 -29.05 41.31 -14.03
N TYR A 399 -29.13 40.83 -12.78
CA TYR A 399 -30.37 40.74 -12.00
C TYR A 399 -30.33 41.47 -10.65
N GLY A 400 -29.15 41.92 -10.20
CA GLY A 400 -28.92 42.53 -8.89
C GLY A 400 -29.06 44.06 -8.85
N ARG A 401 -29.55 44.71 -9.92
CA ARG A 401 -29.89 46.13 -9.91
C ARG A 401 -31.40 46.29 -10.04
N LEU A 402 -32.00 47.13 -9.19
CA LEU A 402 -33.28 47.75 -9.52
C LEU A 402 -33.06 48.49 -10.84
N LYS A 403 -33.76 48.09 -11.91
CA LYS A 403 -33.96 49.01 -13.02
C LYS A 403 -34.76 50.16 -12.42
N LEU A 404 -34.07 51.27 -12.11
CA LEU A 404 -34.73 52.55 -11.91
C LEU A 404 -35.45 52.83 -13.23
N ALA A 405 -36.76 52.60 -13.23
CA ALA A 405 -37.65 52.98 -14.30
C ALA A 405 -38.05 54.44 -14.12
#